data_AF-A0A0M0TA36-F1
#
_entry.id   AF-A0A0M0TA36-F1
#
_cell.length_a   1.000
_cell.length_b   1.000
_cell.length_c   1.000
_cell.angle_alpha   90.00
_cell.angle_beta   90.00
_cell.angle_gamma   90.00
#
_symmetry.space_group_name_H-M   'P 1'
#
loop_
_entity.id
_entity.type
_entity.pdbx_description
1 polymer ?
#
loop_
_entity_poly.entity_id
_entity_poly.type
_entity_poly.pdbx_seq_one_letter_code
_entity_poly.pdbx_strand_id
1 'polypeptide(L)'
;FIAVEAIAGDIENQISNINSVNDGGTAHIMVGVEESIEILESMINGEIWKHKTELGMPDIDKAFGGFNNTDFIVVGGRPGMGKTMISTAITKSVALKNKKPVMF
;
A
#
# COMPACT_ATOMS: atom_id res chain seq x y z
N PHE A 1 49.48 -8.84 -17.94
CA PHE A 1 49.05 -8.80 -16.52
C PHE A 1 47.89 -7.83 -16.34
N ILE A 2 48.05 -6.54 -16.67
CA ILE A 2 47.01 -5.49 -16.59
C ILE A 2 45.70 -5.84 -17.32
N ALA A 3 45.78 -6.44 -18.51
CA ALA A 3 44.59 -6.80 -19.29
C ALA A 3 43.73 -7.90 -18.63
N VAL A 4 44.33 -8.79 -17.85
CA VAL A 4 43.60 -9.89 -17.17
C VAL A 4 42.84 -9.36 -15.96
N GLU A 5 43.43 -8.41 -15.22
CA GLU A 5 42.76 -7.70 -14.12
C GLU A 5 41.57 -6.89 -14.60
N ALA A 6 41.69 -6.20 -15.73
CA ALA A 6 40.60 -5.43 -16.32
C ALA A 6 39.41 -6.34 -16.70
N ILE A 7 39.69 -7.49 -17.30
CA ILE A 7 38.65 -8.48 -17.67
C ILE A 7 38.00 -9.08 -16.41
N ALA A 8 38.80 -9.38 -15.38
CA ALA A 8 38.27 -9.92 -14.13
C ALA A 8 37.34 -8.92 -13.42
N GLY A 9 37.73 -7.64 -13.36
CA GLY A 9 36.88 -6.58 -12.79
C GLY A 9 35.60 -6.35 -13.59
N ASP A 10 35.66 -6.49 -14.92
CA ASP A 10 34.47 -6.34 -15.76
C ASP A 10 33.48 -7.51 -15.58
N ILE A 11 33.99 -8.73 -15.43
CA ILE A 11 33.19 -9.92 -15.09
C ILE A 11 32.55 -9.78 -13.70
N GLU A 12 33.29 -9.28 -12.71
CA GLU A 12 32.80 -9.11 -11.34
C GLU A 12 31.67 -8.06 -11.27
N ASN A 13 31.81 -6.95 -12.00
CA ASN A 13 30.76 -5.95 -12.16
C ASN A 13 29.51 -6.52 -12.85
N GLN A 14 29.69 -7.34 -13.88
CA GLN A 14 28.55 -7.99 -14.56
C GLN A 14 27.82 -8.99 -13.64
N ILE A 15 28.55 -9.80 -12.86
CA ILE A 15 27.94 -10.73 -11.90
C ILE A 15 27.22 -9.99 -10.77
N SER A 16 27.80 -8.89 -10.27
CA SER A 16 27.17 -8.04 -9.25
C SER A 16 25.83 -7.48 -9.74
N ASN A 17 25.79 -6.96 -10.97
CA ASN A 17 24.56 -6.44 -11.59
C ASN A 17 23.50 -7.52 -11.85
N ILE A 18 23.91 -8.75 -12.15
CA ILE A 18 22.97 -9.88 -12.32
C ILE A 18 22.35 -10.27 -10.97
N ASN A 19 23.12 -10.23 -9.88
CA ASN A 19 22.62 -10.56 -8.54
C ASN A 19 21.65 -9.52 -7.97
N SER A 20 21.71 -8.25 -8.42
CA SER A 20 20.75 -7.21 -8.05
C SER A 20 19.37 -7.34 -8.70
N VAL A 21 19.15 -8.29 -9.61
CA VAL A 21 17.84 -8.54 -10.24
C VAL A 21 16.87 -9.31 -9.32
N ASN A 22 17.33 -9.78 -8.15
CA ASN A 22 16.43 -10.24 -7.08
C ASN A 22 15.84 -9.02 -6.36
N ASP A 23 14.84 -8.43 -7.00
CA ASP A 23 14.11 -7.21 -6.61
C ASP A 23 13.26 -7.42 -5.35
N GLY A 24 13.97 -7.44 -4.22
CA GLY A 24 13.45 -7.18 -2.89
C GLY A 24 14.43 -6.25 -2.18
N GLY A 25 14.79 -5.15 -2.84
CA GLY A 25 15.79 -4.20 -2.33
C GLY A 25 15.38 -3.63 -0.96
N THR A 26 16.35 -3.47 -0.07
CA THR A 26 16.12 -2.77 1.20
C THR A 26 15.92 -1.28 0.93
N ALA A 27 14.76 -0.74 1.27
CA ALA A 27 14.54 0.71 1.27
C ALA A 27 15.38 1.37 2.38
N HIS A 28 16.00 2.51 2.09
CA HIS A 28 16.69 3.29 3.11
C HIS A 28 15.66 3.83 4.11
N ILE A 29 15.94 3.74 5.41
CA ILE A 29 14.98 4.10 6.48
C ILE A 29 14.42 5.51 6.33
N MET A 30 15.22 6.45 5.79
CA MET A 30 14.80 7.83 5.56
C MET A 30 13.59 7.93 4.62
N VAL A 31 13.48 7.03 3.64
CA VAL A 31 12.35 7.00 2.71
C VAL A 31 11.04 6.76 3.47
N GLY A 32 11.04 5.81 4.41
CA GLY A 32 9.85 5.54 5.22
C GLY A 32 9.54 6.62 6.26
N VAL A 33 10.57 7.35 6.73
CA VAL A 33 10.38 8.48 7.65
C VAL A 33 9.72 9.66 6.94
N GLU A 34 10.18 9.99 5.72
CA GLU A 34 9.57 11.05 4.91
C GLU A 34 8.10 10.74 4.59
N GLU A 35 7.79 9.50 4.18
CA GLU A 35 6.42 9.06 3.93
C GLU A 35 5.54 9.18 5.19
N SER A 36 6.07 8.79 6.35
CA SER A 36 5.36 8.88 7.62
C SER A 36 5.05 10.33 8.01
N ILE A 37 5.98 11.26 7.77
CA ILE A 37 5.78 12.68 8.02
C ILE A 37 4.70 13.24 7.09
N GLU A 38 4.71 12.91 5.80
CA GLU A 38 3.68 13.36 4.85
C GLU A 38 2.28 12.89 5.28
N ILE A 39 2.16 11.65 5.76
CA ILE A 39 0.90 11.13 6.29
C ILE A 39 0.45 11.95 7.50
N LEU A 40 1.34 12.24 8.46
CA LEU A 40 1.01 13.04 9.64
C LEU A 40 0.62 14.48 9.29
N GLU A 41 1.31 15.11 8.34
CA GLU A 41 0.96 16.44 7.84
C GLU A 41 -0.43 16.45 7.19
N SER A 42 -0.74 15.43 6.39
CA SER A 42 -2.08 15.27 5.81
C SER A 42 -3.15 15.11 6.89
N MET A 43 -2.80 14.54 8.05
CA MET A 43 -3.69 14.44 9.22
C MET A 43 -3.97 15.78 9.88
N ILE A 44 -2.94 16.58 10.11
CA ILE A 44 -3.07 17.89 10.72
C ILE A 44 -3.84 18.85 9.80
N ASN A 45 -3.62 18.77 8.48
CA ASN A 45 -4.24 19.63 7.49
C ASN A 45 -5.68 19.24 7.12
N GLY A 46 -6.20 18.13 7.67
CA GLY A 46 -7.55 17.64 7.38
C GLY A 46 -7.70 16.94 6.01
N GLU A 47 -6.59 16.65 5.33
CA GLU A 47 -6.53 15.93 4.05
C GLU A 47 -6.34 14.40 4.23
N ILE A 48 -6.65 13.88 5.42
CA ILE A 48 -6.54 12.46 5.81
C ILE A 48 -7.11 11.51 4.75
N TRP A 49 -8.21 11.93 4.12
CA TRP A 49 -8.95 11.16 3.12
C TRP A 49 -8.17 10.90 1.82
N LYS A 50 -7.04 11.58 1.61
CA LYS A 50 -6.07 11.28 0.55
C LYS A 50 -5.42 9.91 0.79
N HIS A 51 -5.07 9.60 2.04
CA HIS A 51 -4.37 8.38 2.43
C HIS A 51 -5.28 7.29 3.01
N LYS A 52 -6.47 7.68 3.49
CA LYS A 52 -7.44 6.75 4.08
C LYS A 52 -8.77 6.69 3.33
N THR A 53 -9.48 5.59 3.52
CA THR A 53 -10.82 5.35 2.99
C THR A 53 -11.73 4.84 4.10
N GLU A 54 -12.88 5.51 4.27
CA GLU A 54 -13.97 5.03 5.12
C GLU A 54 -14.87 4.07 4.36
N LEU A 55 -15.32 3.01 5.03
CA LEU A 55 -16.27 2.04 4.51
C LEU A 55 -17.71 2.55 4.59
N GLY A 56 -17.97 3.59 5.39
CA GLY A 56 -19.31 4.14 5.63
C GLY A 56 -20.09 3.40 6.70
N MET A 57 -19.38 2.71 7.59
CA MET A 57 -19.91 1.98 8.74
C MET A 57 -19.32 2.66 9.99
N PRO A 58 -19.99 3.66 10.59
CA PRO A 58 -19.38 4.58 11.54
C PRO A 58 -18.66 3.91 12.71
N ASP A 59 -19.24 2.82 13.25
CA ASP A 59 -18.64 2.08 14.36
C ASP A 59 -17.36 1.34 13.94
N ILE A 60 -17.33 0.78 12.72
CA ILE A 60 -16.16 0.11 12.16
C ILE A 60 -15.10 1.15 11.80
N ASP A 61 -15.47 2.20 11.08
CA ASP A 61 -14.56 3.27 10.67
C ASP A 61 -13.90 3.92 11.89
N LYS A 62 -14.65 4.13 12.97
CA LYS A 62 -14.12 4.64 14.25
C LYS A 62 -13.20 3.63 14.95
N ALA A 63 -13.55 2.35 14.95
CA ALA A 63 -12.75 1.31 15.59
C ALA A 63 -11.38 1.13 14.91
N PHE A 64 -11.33 1.29 13.58
CA PHE A 64 -10.10 1.13 12.80
C PHE A 64 -9.40 2.47 12.45
N GLY A 65 -10.03 3.61 12.73
CA GLY A 65 -9.51 4.94 12.39
C GLY A 65 -9.44 5.18 10.88
N GLY A 66 -10.31 4.52 10.11
CA GLY A 66 -10.28 4.47 8.64
C GLY A 66 -9.18 3.56 8.08
N PHE A 67 -9.44 3.00 6.89
CA PHE A 67 -8.56 2.00 6.25
C PHE A 67 -7.52 2.68 5.37
N ASN A 68 -6.29 2.18 5.37
CA ASN A 68 -5.25 2.66 4.47
C ASN A 68 -5.50 2.09 3.06
N ASN A 69 -5.10 2.83 2.02
CA ASN A 69 -5.29 2.37 0.64
C ASN A 69 -4.48 1.10 0.29
N THR A 70 -3.48 0.75 1.12
CA THR A 70 -2.63 -0.43 1.00
C THR A 70 -3.16 -1.66 1.74
N ASP A 71 -4.22 -1.51 2.54
CA ASP A 71 -4.73 -2.59 3.38
C ASP A 71 -5.45 -3.66 2.53
N PHE A 72 -5.16 -4.93 2.79
CA PHE A 72 -5.90 -6.06 2.22
C PHE A 72 -6.94 -6.56 3.23
N ILE A 73 -8.22 -6.30 2.95
CA ILE A 73 -9.34 -6.58 3.86
C ILE A 73 -10.08 -7.84 3.40
N VAL A 74 -10.29 -8.79 4.32
CA VAL A 74 -11.00 -10.04 4.07
C VAL A 74 -12.32 -10.08 4.84
N VAL A 75 -13.43 -10.32 4.13
CA VAL A 75 -14.77 -10.47 4.73
C VAL A 75 -15.18 -11.95 4.74
N GLY A 76 -15.12 -12.57 5.92
CA GLY A 76 -15.45 -13.99 6.13
C GLY A 76 -16.85 -14.23 6.73
N GLY A 77 -17.40 -15.43 6.53
CA GLY A 77 -18.70 -15.84 7.10
C GLY A 77 -19.34 -17.03 6.38
N ARG A 78 -20.27 -17.74 7.02
CA ARG A 78 -21.00 -18.89 6.42
C ARG A 78 -21.87 -18.46 5.21
N PRO A 79 -22.29 -19.39 4.33
CA PRO A 79 -23.29 -19.10 3.31
C PRO A 79 -24.54 -18.46 3.93
N GLY A 80 -25.11 -17.43 3.30
CA GLY A 80 -26.28 -16.70 3.82
C GLY A 80 -25.99 -15.62 4.88
N MET A 81 -24.77 -15.50 5.40
CA MET A 81 -24.43 -14.50 6.45
C MET A 81 -24.24 -13.06 5.94
N GLY A 82 -24.61 -12.77 4.67
CA GLY A 82 -24.59 -11.39 4.16
C GLY A 82 -23.24 -10.82 3.71
N LYS A 83 -22.20 -11.65 3.47
CA LYS A 83 -20.89 -11.19 2.94
C LYS A 83 -20.99 -10.33 1.67
N THR A 84 -21.83 -10.73 0.73
CA THR A 84 -22.09 -9.96 -0.50
C THR A 84 -22.78 -8.64 -0.16
N MET A 85 -23.76 -8.65 0.74
CA MET A 85 -24.50 -7.47 1.15
C MET A 85 -23.60 -6.41 1.79
N ILE A 86 -22.73 -6.81 2.73
CA ILE A 86 -21.76 -5.89 3.34
C ILE A 86 -20.78 -5.37 2.29
N SER A 87 -20.26 -6.22 1.41
CA SER A 87 -19.35 -5.79 0.34
C SER A 87 -20.01 -4.75 -0.57
N THR A 88 -21.25 -5.00 -1.01
CA THR A 88 -22.01 -4.05 -1.84
C THR A 88 -22.33 -2.75 -1.09
N ALA A 89 -22.63 -2.81 0.22
CA ALA A 89 -22.88 -1.62 1.03
C ALA A 89 -21.63 -0.74 1.13
N ILE A 90 -20.47 -1.34 1.35
CA ILE A 90 -19.16 -0.68 1.37
C ILE A 90 -18.91 -0.02 0.01
N THR A 91 -19.01 -0.79 -1.09
CA THR A 91 -18.81 -0.29 -2.46
C THR A 91 -19.72 0.89 -2.75
N LYS A 92 -21.02 0.80 -2.41
CA LYS A 92 -21.98 1.88 -2.58
C LYS A 92 -21.60 3.12 -1.77
N SER A 93 -21.17 2.94 -0.52
CA SER A 93 -20.77 4.06 0.33
C SER A 93 -19.53 4.76 -0.22
N VAL A 94 -18.49 4.02 -0.59
CA VAL A 94 -17.26 4.56 -1.17
C VAL A 94 -17.53 5.28 -2.51
N ALA A 95 -18.36 4.71 -3.37
CA ALA A 95 -18.75 5.31 -4.64
C ALA A 95 -19.49 6.64 -4.46
N LEU A 96 -20.50 6.65 -3.58
CA LEU A 96 -21.45 7.76 -3.51
C LEU A 96 -21.03 8.85 -2.52
N LYS A 97 -20.49 8.47 -1.35
CA LYS A 97 -20.08 9.42 -0.31
C LYS A 97 -18.67 9.92 -0.54
N ASN A 98 -17.73 9.01 -0.78
CA ASN A 98 -16.31 9.37 -0.93
C ASN A 98 -16.00 9.81 -2.36
N LYS A 99 -16.94 9.64 -3.30
CA LYS A 99 -16.81 9.97 -4.73
C LYS A 99 -15.56 9.33 -5.36
N LYS A 100 -15.15 8.16 -4.86
CA LYS A 100 -14.04 7.38 -5.40
C LYS A 100 -14.58 6.35 -6.39
N PRO A 101 -13.95 6.14 -7.56
CA PRO A 101 -14.33 5.05 -8.45
C PRO A 101 -14.11 3.71 -7.74
N VAL A 102 -15.05 2.80 -7.91
CA VAL A 102 -15.01 1.46 -7.30
C VAL A 102 -15.36 0.41 -8.35
N MET A 103 -14.78 -0.78 -8.20
CA MET A 103 -15.12 -1.97 -8.97
C MET A 103 -15.67 -3.02 -8.01
N PHE A 104 -16.71 -3.74 -8.44
CA PHE A 104 -17.30 -4.85 -7.70
C PHE A 104 -17.14 -6.15 -8.48
#